data_AF-A0A2V7HMM0-F1
#
_entry.id   AF-A0A2V7HMM0-F1
#
_cell.length_a   1.000
_cell.length_b   1.000
_cell.length_c   1.000
_cell.angle_alpha   90.00
_cell.angle_beta   90.00
_cell.angle_gamma   90.00
#
_symmetry.space_group_name_H-M   'P 1'
#
loop_
_entity.id
_entity.type
_entity.pdbx_description
1 polymer ?
#
loop_
_entity_poly.entity_id
_entity_poly.type
_entity_poly.pdbx_seq_one_letter_code
_entity_poly.pdbx_strand_id
1 'polypeptide(L)' 'MPQRIRVNTANEQELLEVPGLRPADASAIVRFRDEHGPIKDAAQLSSVLGGRELDETTRQRVDFDPANQTAPEAPGA' A
#
# COMPACT_ATOMS: atom_id res chain seq x y z
N MET A 1 -16.36 8.33 -0.66
CA MET A 1 -15.46 7.80 0.38
C MET A 1 -14.07 7.74 -0.21
N PRO A 2 -12.99 8.22 0.44
CA PRO A 2 -11.65 8.11 -0.12
C PRO A 2 -11.31 6.62 -0.29
N GLN A 3 -10.96 6.24 -1.52
CA GLN A 3 -10.64 4.85 -1.85
C GLN A 3 -9.25 4.55 -1.28
N ARG A 4 -9.16 3.56 -0.38
CA ARG A 4 -7.89 3.12 0.18
C ARG A 4 -7.27 2.03 -0.70
N ILE A 5 -5.97 2.14 -0.94
CA ILE A 5 -5.18 1.17 -1.68
C ILE A 5 -4.62 0.15 -0.69
N ARG A 6 -4.86 -1.14 -0.96
CA ARG A 6 -4.38 -2.21 -0.10
C ARG A 6 -2.91 -2.49 -0.34
N VAL A 7 -2.04 -2.12 0.58
CA VAL A 7 -0.59 -2.25 0.43
C VAL A 7 -0.16 -3.72 0.22
N ASN A 8 -0.86 -4.65 0.84
CA ASN A 8 -0.53 -6.08 0.81
C ASN A 8 -1.01 -6.81 -0.46
N THR A 9 -1.96 -6.24 -1.21
CA THR A 9 -2.56 -6.91 -2.38
C THR A 9 -2.54 -6.08 -3.67
N ALA A 10 -2.39 -4.76 -3.55
CA ALA A 10 -2.28 -3.85 -4.70
C ALA A 10 -1.07 -4.18 -5.56
N ASN A 11 -1.20 -3.93 -6.85
CA ASN A 11 -0.10 -3.97 -7.79
C ASN A 11 0.70 -2.64 -7.74
N GLU A 12 1.84 -2.59 -8.43
CA GLU A 12 2.70 -1.41 -8.43
C GLU A 12 1.98 -0.15 -8.96
N GLN A 13 1.08 -0.29 -9.93
CA GLN A 13 0.35 0.85 -10.49
C GLN A 13 -0.67 1.43 -9.52
N GLU A 14 -1.40 0.58 -8.79
CA GLU A 14 -2.33 1.01 -7.75
C GLU A 14 -1.61 1.65 -6.57
N LEU A 15 -0.42 1.14 -6.20
CA LEU A 15 0.43 1.78 -5.18
C LEU A 15 0.87 3.18 -5.63
N LEU A 16 1.14 3.38 -6.92
CA LEU A 16 1.48 4.70 -7.47
C LEU A 16 0.34 5.70 -7.43
N GLU A 17 -0.91 5.26 -7.28
CA GLU A 17 -2.05 6.18 -7.08
C GLU A 17 -2.06 6.81 -5.69
N VAL A 18 -1.28 6.26 -4.75
CA VAL A 18 -1.15 6.85 -3.42
C VAL A 18 -0.25 8.09 -3.51
N PRO A 19 -0.76 9.28 -3.16
CA PRO A 19 0.04 10.49 -3.18
C PRO A 19 1.27 10.35 -2.26
N GLY A 20 2.45 10.71 -2.77
CA GLY A 20 3.71 10.62 -2.03
C GLY A 20 4.50 9.32 -2.23
N LEU A 21 3.88 8.28 -2.83
CA LEU A 21 4.59 7.07 -3.28
C LEU A 21 5.19 7.29 -4.68
N ARG A 22 6.37 6.71 -4.90
CA ARG A 22 7.13 6.73 -6.15
C ARG A 22 7.28 5.30 -6.69
N PRO A 23 7.71 5.12 -7.96
CA PRO A 23 7.90 3.78 -8.54
C PRO A 23 8.86 2.90 -7.73
N ALA A 24 9.90 3.50 -7.16
CA ALA A 24 10.82 2.82 -6.26
C ALA A 24 10.14 2.34 -4.97
N ASP A 25 9.21 3.13 -4.42
CA ASP A 25 8.47 2.79 -3.21
C ASP A 25 7.53 1.60 -3.48
N ALA A 26 6.81 1.63 -4.61
CA ALA A 26 5.93 0.55 -5.03
C ALA A 26 6.70 -0.77 -5.18
N SER A 27 7.86 -0.74 -5.86
CA SER A 27 8.72 -1.91 -6.04
C SER A 27 9.26 -2.42 -4.69
N ALA A 28 9.67 -1.52 -3.79
CA ALA A 28 10.13 -1.89 -2.45
C ALA A 28 9.03 -2.56 -1.61
N ILE A 29 7.79 -2.08 -1.70
CA ILE A 29 6.61 -2.67 -1.05
C ILE A 29 6.38 -4.11 -1.54
N VAL A 30 6.35 -4.30 -2.87
CA VAL A 30 6.11 -5.61 -3.49
C VAL A 30 7.22 -6.59 -3.11
N ARG A 31 8.47 -6.15 -3.16
CA ARG A 31 9.63 -6.96 -2.80
C ARG A 31 9.64 -7.30 -1.31
N PHE A 32 9.34 -6.33 -0.44
CA PHE A 32 9.29 -6.56 0.99
C PHE A 32 8.22 -7.59 1.35
N ARG A 33 7.01 -7.51 0.77
CA ARG A 33 5.96 -8.50 1.08
C ARG A 33 6.26 -9.90 0.56
N ASP A 34 7.05 -10.01 -0.51
CA ASP A 34 7.54 -11.28 -1.04
C ASP A 34 8.61 -11.90 -0.13
N GLU A 35 9.59 -11.11 0.31
CA GLU A 35 10.72 -11.61 1.12
C GLU A 35 10.38 -11.75 2.63
N HIS A 36 9.57 -10.84 3.19
CA HIS A 36 9.31 -10.75 4.63
C HIS A 36 7.85 -10.99 5.03
N GLY A 37 6.93 -11.08 4.07
CA GLY A 37 5.50 -11.20 4.31
C GLY A 37 4.78 -9.85 4.50
N PRO A 38 3.48 -9.86 4.86
CA PRO A 38 2.63 -8.69 4.78
C PRO A 38 3.10 -7.51 5.65
N ILE A 39 2.87 -6.30 5.14
CA ILE A 39 3.08 -5.04 5.83
C ILE A 39 1.97 -4.84 6.84
N LYS A 40 2.35 -4.74 8.12
CA LYS A 40 1.42 -4.71 9.25
C LYS A 40 0.83 -3.33 9.49
N ASP A 41 1.66 -2.29 9.41
CA ASP A 41 1.30 -0.94 9.83
C ASP A 41 2.10 0.13 9.08
N ALA A 42 1.67 1.39 9.22
CA ALA A 42 2.32 2.56 8.65
C ALA A 42 3.79 2.72 9.09
N ALA A 43 4.14 2.32 10.31
CA ALA A 43 5.53 2.34 10.78
C ALA A 43 6.41 1.35 10.00
N GLN A 44 5.89 0.15 9.72
CA GLN A 44 6.61 -0.84 8.92
C GLN A 44 6.72 -0.38 7.47
N LEU A 45 5.65 0.17 6.90
CA LEU A 45 5.69 0.78 5.57
C LEU A 45 6.76 1.88 5.49
N SER A 46 6.80 2.81 6.45
CA SER A 46 7.84 3.84 6.54
C SER A 46 9.25 3.24 6.51
N SER A 47 9.49 2.15 7.25
CA SER A 47 10.77 1.44 7.25
C SER A 47 11.11 0.84 5.87
N VAL A 48 10.14 0.25 5.17
CA VAL A 48 10.30 -0.27 3.80
C VAL A 48 10.66 0.85 2.82
N LEU A 49 10.10 2.04 3.01
CA LEU A 49 10.35 3.24 2.19
C LEU A 49 11.63 3.99 2.60
N GLY A 50 12.59 3.31 3.25
CA GLY A 50 13.85 3.90 3.68
C GLY A 50 13.78 4.72 4.97
N GLY A 51 12.77 4.48 5.81
CA GLY A 51 12.61 5.13 7.12
C GLY A 51 12.09 6.56 7.05
N ARG A 52 11.46 6.96 5.93
CA ARG A 52 10.87 8.30 5.78
C ARG A 52 9.53 8.42 6.49
N GLU A 53 9.20 9.60 6.97
CA GLU A 53 7.87 9.87 7.52
C GLU A 53 6.81 9.81 6.41
N LEU A 54 5.67 9.20 6.72
CA LEU A 54 4.50 9.14 5.85
C LEU A 54 3.57 10.30 6.19
N ASP A 55 3.26 11.12 5.20
CA ASP A 55 2.26 12.18 5.32
C ASP A 55 0.89 11.61 5.72
N GLU A 56 0.08 12.45 6.35
CA GLU A 56 -1.28 12.08 6.78
C GLU A 56 -2.14 11.60 5.60
N THR A 57 -2.03 12.26 4.43
CA THR A 57 -2.75 11.86 3.22
C THR A 57 -2.38 10.44 2.79
N THR A 58 -1.09 10.11 2.79
CA THR A 58 -0.58 8.78 2.47
C THR A 58 -1.16 7.75 3.43
N ARG A 59 -1.07 8.03 4.75
CA ARG A 59 -1.61 7.16 5.81
C ARG A 59 -3.12 6.92 5.68
N GLN A 60 -3.88 7.93 5.27
CA GLN A 60 -5.32 7.79 5.06
C GLN A 60 -5.70 7.04 3.79
N ARG A 61 -4.81 7.05 2.78
CA ARG A 61 -4.99 6.40 1.46
C ARG A 61 -4.49 4.96 1.41
N VAL A 62 -3.73 4.49 2.40
CA VAL A 62 -3.24 3.11 2.46
C VAL A 62 -4.06 2.27 3.42
N ASP A 63 -4.18 0.98 3.09
CA ASP A 63 -4.80 -0.04 3.92
C ASP A 63 -3.84 -1.21 4.11
N PHE A 64 -3.65 -1.62 5.37
CA PHE A 64 -2.73 -2.68 5.76
C PHE A 64 -3.45 -4.01 6.02
N ASP A 65 -4.77 -4.08 5.81
CA ASP A 65 -5.53 -5.27 6.13
C ASP A 65 -5.03 -6.45 5.28
N PRO A 66 -4.68 -7.59 5.92
CA PRO A 66 -4.27 -8.79 5.21
C PRO A 66 -5.51 -9.47 4.60
N ALA A 67 -5.97 -8.94 3.47
CA ALA A 67 -6.92 -9.54 2.53
C ALA A 67 -8.27 -10.06 3.08
N ASN A 68 -8.65 -9.83 4.35
CA ASN A 68 -9.85 -10.46 4.93
C ASN A 68 -11.12 -9.60 4.86
N GLN A 69 -11.11 -8.52 4.08
CA GLN A 69 -12.37 -7.90 3.64
C GLN A 69 -12.23 -7.41 2.21
N THR A 70 -12.85 -8.18 1.31
CA THR A 70 -13.29 -7.93 -0.07
C THR A 70 -13.13 -6.49 -0.55
N ALA A 71 -12.45 -6.29 -1.69
CA ALA A 71 -12.86 -5.17 -2.55
C ALA A 71 -14.29 -5.52 -3.00
N PRO A 72 -15.24 -4.57 -3.01
CA PRO A 72 -16.40 -4.74 -3.88
C PRO A 72 -15.84 -4.97 -5.28
N GLU A 73 -16.15 -6.13 -5.86
CA GLU A 73 -15.98 -6.40 -7.28
C GLU A 73 -16.39 -5.14 -8.04
N ALA A 74 -15.45 -4.52 -8.76
CA ALA A 74 -15.85 -3.55 -9.77
C ALA A 74 -16.69 -4.34 -10.77
N PRO A 75 -17.99 -4.04 -10.93
CA PRO A 75 -18.78 -4.70 -11.96
C PRO A 75 -18.17 -4.29 -13.29
N GLY A 76 -17.79 -5.29 -14.08
CA GLY A 76 -17.48 -5.05 -15.48
C GLY A 76 -18.67 -4.38 -16.17
N ALA A 77 -18.38 -3.34 -16.94
CA ALA A 77 -19.23 -2.82 -18.00
C ALA A 77 -18.36 -2.03 -18.97
#